data_AF-A0AAP8N7S4-F1
#
_entry.id   AF-A0AAP8N7S4-F1
#
_cell.length_a   1.000
_cell.length_b   1.000
_cell.length_c   1.000
_cell.angle_alpha   90.00
_cell.angle_beta   90.00
_cell.angle_gamma   90.00
#
_symmetry.space_group_name_H-M   'P 1'
#
loop_
_entity.id
_entity.type
_entity.pdbx_description
1 polymer ?
#
loop_
_entity_poly.entity_id
_entity_poly.type
_entity_poly.pdbx_seq_one_letter_code
_entity_poly.pdbx_strand_id
1 'polypeptide(L)'
;VLSHGYRGNWSNQIWLASALAHRGYIVAAINHPGTTTHDRSPQAAAQLWQRPVDLRRAIDAVTTQPEKFGLVANDRIAVVGHSLGGWTALEIAGARFDPDRFALDCKAHPQLASCTVYATINPAS
;
A
#
# COMPACT_ATOMS: atom_id res chain seq x y z
N VAL A 1 5.26 -8.41 -1.73
CA VAL A 1 4.31 -7.47 -2.38
C VAL A 1 4.78 -6.04 -2.12
N LEU A 2 4.73 -5.17 -3.13
CA LEU A 2 5.17 -3.78 -3.05
C LEU A 2 3.97 -2.83 -3.10
N SER A 3 3.91 -1.87 -2.16
CA SER A 3 2.89 -0.82 -2.11
C SER A 3 3.48 0.57 -2.31
N HIS A 4 2.97 1.31 -3.28
CA HIS A 4 3.42 2.67 -3.57
C HIS A 4 2.91 3.71 -2.56
N GLY A 5 3.52 4.90 -2.56
CA GLY A 5 3.05 6.05 -1.78
C GLY A 5 1.84 6.75 -2.41
N TYR A 6 1.32 7.79 -1.76
CA TYR A 6 0.21 8.56 -2.32
C TYR A 6 0.55 9.17 -3.69
N ARG A 7 -0.35 9.04 -4.67
CA ARG A 7 -0.20 9.43 -6.09
C ARG A 7 0.91 8.69 -6.87
N GLY A 8 1.54 7.69 -6.25
CA GLY A 8 2.51 6.80 -6.85
C GLY A 8 1.89 5.76 -7.79
N ASN A 9 2.65 4.78 -8.25
CA ASN A 9 2.15 3.63 -9.01
C ASN A 9 3.11 2.44 -8.85
N TRP A 10 2.72 1.28 -9.40
CA TRP A 10 3.46 0.02 -9.32
C TRP A 10 4.94 0.11 -9.72
N SER A 11 5.34 1.08 -10.57
CA SER A 11 6.72 1.22 -11.03
C SER A 11 7.62 2.03 -10.10
N ASN A 12 7.10 2.69 -9.05
CA ASN A 12 7.92 3.54 -8.17
C ASN A 12 9.03 2.79 -7.45
N GLN A 13 8.82 1.52 -7.13
CA GLN A 13 9.83 0.66 -6.49
C GLN A 13 10.37 -0.41 -7.45
N ILE A 14 10.39 -0.15 -8.76
CA ILE A 14 10.82 -1.14 -9.77
C ILE A 14 12.26 -1.62 -9.56
N TRP A 15 13.15 -0.75 -9.08
CA TRP A 15 14.53 -1.09 -8.75
C TRP A 15 14.60 -2.20 -7.69
N LEU A 16 13.74 -2.14 -6.67
CA LEU A 16 13.64 -3.14 -5.62
C LEU A 16 12.98 -4.41 -6.15
N ALA A 17 11.92 -4.26 -6.95
CA ALA A 17 11.24 -5.39 -7.57
C ALA A 17 12.20 -6.23 -8.43
N SER A 18 13.00 -5.57 -9.27
CA SER A 18 14.00 -6.22 -10.12
C SER A 18 15.08 -6.90 -9.28
N ALA A 19 15.63 -6.22 -8.26
CA ALA A 19 16.66 -6.79 -7.40
C ALA A 19 16.17 -8.03 -6.60
N LEU A 20 14.91 -8.05 -6.17
CA LEU A 20 14.30 -9.21 -5.51
C LEU A 20 14.01 -10.33 -6.51
N ALA A 21 13.48 -10.02 -7.70
CA ALA A 21 13.23 -11.00 -8.74
C ALA A 21 14.52 -11.73 -9.18
N HIS A 22 15.64 -11.02 -9.31
CA HIS A 22 16.95 -11.61 -9.60
C HIS A 22 17.47 -12.53 -8.50
N ARG A 23 16.93 -12.44 -7.27
CA ARG A 23 17.22 -13.35 -6.16
C ARG A 23 16.19 -14.48 -6.03
N GLY A 24 15.32 -14.67 -7.01
CA GLY A 24 14.33 -15.75 -7.04
C GLY A 24 13.03 -15.47 -6.31
N TYR A 25 12.75 -14.21 -5.93
CA TYR A 25 11.45 -13.84 -5.36
C TYR A 25 10.41 -13.62 -6.45
N ILE A 26 9.17 -14.04 -6.20
CA ILE A 26 8.00 -13.55 -6.93
C ILE A 26 7.61 -12.19 -6.34
N VAL A 27 7.60 -11.15 -7.17
CA VAL A 27 7.28 -9.78 -6.73
C VAL A 27 6.00 -9.28 -7.40
N ALA A 28 4.95 -9.09 -6.60
CA ALA A 28 3.77 -8.34 -7.01
C ALA A 28 3.89 -6.87 -6.57
N ALA A 29 3.99 -5.95 -7.53
CA ALA A 29 3.87 -4.51 -7.29
C ALA A 29 2.51 -4.05 -7.81
N ILE A 30 1.70 -3.40 -6.96
CA ILE A 30 0.28 -3.15 -7.27
C ILE A 30 -0.06 -1.66 -7.28
N ASN A 31 -1.10 -1.32 -8.03
CA ASN A 31 -1.77 -0.02 -7.95
C ASN A 31 -2.93 -0.10 -6.96
N HIS A 32 -3.19 1.01 -6.27
CA HIS A 32 -4.33 1.16 -5.37
C HIS A 32 -5.34 2.17 -5.93
N PRO A 33 -6.65 1.86 -5.93
CA PRO A 33 -7.69 2.79 -6.35
C PRO A 33 -7.60 4.14 -5.64
N GLY A 34 -7.88 5.23 -6.37
CA GLY A 34 -7.88 6.61 -5.88
C GLY A 34 -6.53 7.19 -5.45
N THR A 35 -5.49 6.37 -5.31
CA THR A 35 -4.16 6.81 -4.82
C THR A 35 -3.04 6.51 -5.81
N THR A 36 -3.34 5.97 -7.00
CA THR A 36 -2.36 5.69 -8.04
C THR A 36 -2.21 6.87 -9.02
N THR A 37 -1.15 6.88 -9.84
CA THR A 37 -0.85 7.96 -10.79
C THR A 37 -1.99 8.18 -11.79
N HIS A 38 -2.64 7.10 -12.24
CA HIS A 38 -3.69 7.13 -13.28
C HIS A 38 -5.13 7.03 -12.75
N ASP A 39 -5.31 6.92 -11.44
CA ASP A 39 -6.61 6.98 -10.77
C ASP A 39 -6.45 7.71 -9.42
N ARG A 40 -7.03 8.91 -9.37
CA ARG A 40 -6.99 9.83 -8.23
C ARG A 40 -8.39 10.19 -7.72
N SER A 41 -9.37 9.29 -7.90
CA SER A 41 -10.72 9.46 -7.37
C SER A 41 -10.67 9.76 -5.85
N PRO A 42 -11.21 10.92 -5.40
CA PRO A 42 -11.26 11.24 -3.97
C PRO A 42 -12.09 10.22 -3.17
N GLN A 43 -13.19 9.73 -3.75
CA GLN A 43 -14.08 8.76 -3.10
C GLN A 43 -13.39 7.41 -2.89
N ALA A 44 -12.53 6.99 -3.83
CA ALA A 44 -11.72 5.79 -3.66
C ALA A 44 -10.54 6.05 -2.70
N ALA A 45 -9.89 7.23 -2.78
CA ALA A 45 -8.77 7.58 -1.92
C ALA A 45 -9.15 7.60 -0.44
N ALA A 46 -10.33 8.13 -0.10
CA ALA A 46 -10.86 8.19 1.26
C ALA A 46 -11.02 6.79 1.91
N GLN A 47 -11.07 5.73 1.10
CA GLN A 47 -11.19 4.35 1.55
C GLN A 47 -9.82 3.73 1.85
N LEU A 48 -9.01 4.39 2.67
CA LEU A 48 -7.65 3.92 3.02
C LEU A 48 -7.61 2.49 3.55
N TRP A 49 -8.66 2.06 4.24
CA TRP A 49 -8.82 0.70 4.76
C TRP A 49 -8.89 -0.38 3.64
N GLN A 50 -9.12 0.00 2.39
CA GLN A 50 -9.08 -0.92 1.25
C GLN A 50 -7.63 -1.24 0.84
N ARG A 51 -6.64 -0.39 1.14
CA ARG A 51 -5.26 -0.65 0.69
C ARG A 51 -4.67 -1.96 1.24
N PRO A 52 -4.84 -2.33 2.52
CA PRO A 52 -4.44 -3.65 3.01
C PRO A 52 -5.22 -4.79 2.34
N VAL A 53 -6.50 -4.58 2.00
CA VAL A 53 -7.31 -5.56 1.26
C VAL A 53 -6.78 -5.78 -0.15
N ASP A 54 -6.34 -4.72 -0.84
CA ASP A 54 -5.69 -4.83 -2.15
C ASP A 54 -4.41 -5.68 -2.09
N LEU A 55 -3.60 -5.51 -1.04
CA LEU A 55 -2.44 -6.36 -0.82
C LEU A 55 -2.83 -7.81 -0.59
N ARG A 56 -3.87 -8.07 0.21
CA ARG A 56 -4.39 -9.45 0.41
C ARG A 56 -4.84 -10.07 -0.90
N ARG A 57 -5.61 -9.34 -1.72
CA ARG A 57 -6.05 -9.80 -3.06
C ARG A 57 -4.86 -10.15 -3.97
N ALA A 58 -3.80 -9.33 -3.94
CA ALA A 58 -2.59 -9.60 -4.71
C ALA A 58 -1.85 -10.84 -4.22
N ILE A 59 -1.75 -11.03 -2.89
CA ILE A 59 -1.18 -12.24 -2.29
C ILE A 59 -1.99 -13.45 -2.73
N ASP A 60 -3.32 -13.40 -2.65
CA ASP A 60 -4.21 -14.50 -3.03
C ASP A 60 -4.10 -14.86 -4.49
N ALA A 61 -4.09 -13.87 -5.37
CA ALA A 61 -3.94 -14.11 -6.79
C ALA A 61 -2.64 -14.87 -7.10
N VAL A 62 -1.54 -14.51 -6.42
CA VAL A 62 -0.23 -15.14 -6.62
C VAL A 62 -0.16 -16.54 -5.99
N THR A 63 -0.66 -16.74 -4.77
CA THR A 63 -0.56 -18.02 -4.05
C THR A 63 -1.53 -19.09 -4.56
N THR A 64 -2.63 -18.69 -5.18
CA THR A 64 -3.67 -19.63 -5.67
C THR A 64 -3.57 -19.97 -7.16
N GLN A 65 -2.67 -19.33 -7.91
CA GLN A 65 -2.49 -19.56 -9.36
C GLN A 65 -1.04 -19.96 -9.70
N PRO A 66 -0.54 -21.09 -9.19
CA PRO A 66 0.84 -21.52 -9.40
C PRO A 66 1.18 -21.78 -10.87
N GLU A 67 0.21 -22.16 -11.71
CA GLU A 67 0.42 -22.31 -13.15
C GLU A 67 0.78 -21.00 -13.85
N LYS A 68 0.33 -19.87 -13.31
CA LYS A 68 0.59 -18.53 -13.86
C LYS A 68 1.82 -17.88 -13.27
N PHE A 69 2.03 -18.04 -11.97
CA PHE A 69 3.03 -17.25 -11.23
C PHE A 69 4.21 -18.09 -10.68
N GLY A 70 4.15 -19.43 -10.81
CA GLY A 70 5.09 -20.35 -10.22
C GLY A 70 4.70 -20.78 -8.80
N LEU A 71 5.39 -21.79 -8.28
CA LEU A 71 5.14 -22.30 -6.92
C LEU A 71 5.61 -21.27 -5.87
N VAL A 72 4.72 -20.92 -4.95
CA VAL A 72 4.96 -19.94 -3.89
C VAL A 72 5.13 -20.64 -2.54
N ALA A 73 6.12 -20.21 -1.75
CA ALA A 73 6.22 -20.60 -0.35
C ALA A 73 5.24 -19.76 0.49
N ASN A 74 4.09 -20.34 0.84
CA ASN A 74 2.99 -19.64 1.50
C ASN A 74 3.34 -19.09 2.91
N ASP A 75 4.39 -19.59 3.53
CA ASP A 75 4.91 -19.18 4.83
C ASP A 75 5.98 -18.07 4.75
N ARG A 76 6.40 -17.67 3.54
CA ARG A 76 7.48 -16.70 3.31
C ARG A 76 7.03 -15.51 2.48
N ILE A 77 6.07 -14.76 3.03
CA ILE A 77 5.46 -13.60 2.38
C ILE A 77 5.91 -12.32 3.09
N ALA A 78 6.47 -11.38 2.33
CA ALA A 78 6.86 -10.05 2.82
C ALA A 78 6.10 -8.94 2.08
N VAL A 79 5.82 -7.86 2.81
CA VAL A 79 5.25 -6.62 2.26
C VAL A 79 6.27 -5.49 2.49
N VAL A 80 6.54 -4.73 1.43
CA VAL A 80 7.37 -3.53 1.51
C VAL A 80 6.56 -2.37 0.94
N GLY A 81 6.63 -1.21 1.59
CA GLY A 81 5.92 -0.04 1.12
C GLY A 81 6.67 1.25 1.38
N HIS A 82 6.42 2.25 0.53
CA HIS A 82 7.02 3.57 0.64
C HIS A 82 5.95 4.62 0.99
N SER A 83 6.24 5.53 1.93
CA SER A 83 5.32 6.61 2.33
C SER A 83 3.95 6.04 2.76
N LEU A 84 2.83 6.42 2.12
CA LEU A 84 1.51 5.83 2.37
C LEU A 84 1.51 4.30 2.20
N GLY A 85 2.36 3.75 1.32
CA GLY A 85 2.54 2.31 1.19
C GLY A 85 3.20 1.68 2.40
N GLY A 86 4.07 2.42 3.11
CA GLY A 86 4.65 1.98 4.38
C GLY A 86 3.59 1.87 5.47
N TRP A 87 2.68 2.84 5.55
CA TRP A 87 1.47 2.71 6.38
C TRP A 87 0.65 1.46 6.00
N THR A 88 0.39 1.23 4.71
CA THR A 88 -0.33 0.04 4.24
C THR A 88 0.37 -1.26 4.67
N ALA A 89 1.71 -1.29 4.63
CA ALA A 89 2.51 -2.45 5.04
C ALA A 89 2.37 -2.75 6.54
N LEU A 90 2.29 -1.71 7.38
CA LEU A 90 2.04 -1.88 8.82
C LEU A 90 0.61 -2.38 9.09
N GLU A 91 -0.39 -1.82 8.41
CA GLU A 91 -1.80 -2.20 8.60
C GLU A 91 -2.05 -3.68 8.27
N ILE A 92 -1.50 -4.19 7.15
CA ILE A 92 -1.64 -5.62 6.81
C ILE A 92 -0.86 -6.52 7.78
N ALA A 93 0.21 -6.02 8.38
CA ALA A 93 0.97 -6.74 9.42
C ALA A 93 0.27 -6.75 10.79
N GLY A 94 -0.88 -6.08 10.93
CA GLY A 94 -1.69 -6.09 12.15
C GLY A 94 -1.70 -4.77 12.92
N ALA A 95 -1.05 -3.71 12.42
CA ALA A 95 -1.26 -2.38 12.96
C ALA A 95 -2.74 -1.98 12.86
N ARG A 96 -3.15 -1.04 13.71
CA ARG A 96 -4.52 -0.53 13.77
C ARG A 96 -4.49 0.98 13.72
N PHE A 97 -4.99 1.51 12.61
CA PHE A 97 -5.16 2.94 12.43
C PHE A 97 -6.45 3.44 13.05
N ASP A 98 -6.34 4.46 13.90
CA ASP A 98 -7.46 5.21 14.45
C ASP A 98 -7.53 6.58 13.74
N PRO A 99 -8.51 6.80 12.86
CA PRO A 99 -8.61 8.03 12.08
C PRO A 99 -8.90 9.26 12.95
N ASP A 100 -9.69 9.11 14.02
CA ASP A 100 -10.05 10.22 14.90
C ASP A 100 -8.85 10.67 15.72
N ARG A 101 -8.10 9.70 16.27
CA ARG A 101 -6.85 9.99 16.97
C ARG A 101 -5.81 10.62 16.05
N PHE A 102 -5.70 10.15 14.81
CA PHE A 102 -4.77 10.73 13.85
C PHE A 102 -5.18 12.16 13.45
N ALA A 103 -6.47 12.42 13.25
CA ALA A 103 -6.98 13.76 12.98
C ALA A 103 -6.71 14.73 14.16
N LEU A 104 -6.85 14.26 15.40
CA LEU A 104 -6.49 15.04 16.59
C LEU A 104 -4.99 15.37 16.65
N ASP A 105 -4.12 14.40 16.37
CA ASP A 105 -2.67 14.62 16.31
C ASP A 105 -2.28 15.64 15.24
N CYS A 106 -2.94 15.58 14.07
CA CYS A 106 -2.72 16.53 12.99
C CYS A 106 -3.14 17.96 13.31
N LYS A 107 -4.05 18.19 14.26
CA LYS A 107 -4.35 19.54 14.78
C LYS A 107 -3.18 20.11 15.58
N ALA A 108 -2.45 19.26 16.31
CA ALA A 108 -1.27 19.67 17.07
C ALA A 108 -0.01 19.76 16.21
N HIS A 109 0.08 18.98 15.13
CA HIS A 109 1.27 18.86 14.28
C HIS A 109 0.98 18.99 12.78
N PRO A 110 0.37 20.11 12.32
CA PRO A 110 -0.12 20.27 10.95
C PRO A 110 0.99 20.25 9.89
N GLN A 111 2.24 20.53 10.28
CA GLN A 111 3.41 20.54 9.39
C GLN A 111 3.91 19.15 9.03
N LEU A 112 3.45 18.08 9.70
CA LEU A 112 3.85 16.72 9.36
C LEU A 112 3.33 16.35 7.98
N ALA A 113 4.21 15.79 7.14
CA ALA A 113 3.86 15.41 5.77
C ALA A 113 2.67 14.43 5.72
N SER A 114 2.56 13.54 6.71
CA SER A 114 1.43 12.62 6.86
C SER A 114 0.10 13.34 7.06
N CYS A 115 0.07 14.44 7.81
CA CYS A 115 -1.12 15.26 8.03
C CYS A 115 -1.53 16.02 6.77
N THR A 116 -0.57 16.59 6.03
CA THR A 116 -0.84 17.23 4.74
C THR A 116 -1.44 16.24 3.75
N VAL A 117 -0.88 15.03 3.64
CA VAL A 117 -1.40 13.98 2.77
C VAL A 117 -2.78 13.51 3.23
N TYR A 118 -2.97 13.28 4.53
CA TYR A 118 -4.25 12.83 5.07
C TYR A 118 -5.39 13.81 4.81
N ALA A 119 -5.15 15.12 4.95
CA ALA A 119 -6.14 16.14 4.61
C ALA A 119 -6.57 16.11 3.13
N THR A 120 -5.69 15.68 2.22
CA THR A 120 -6.06 15.50 0.79
C THR A 120 -6.85 14.21 0.53
N ILE A 121 -6.70 13.21 1.39
CA ILE A 121 -7.32 11.90 1.25
C ILE A 121 -8.69 11.88 1.93
N ASN A 122 -8.78 12.50 3.10
CA ASN A 122 -9.99 12.59 3.91
C ASN A 122 -10.25 14.05 4.32
N PRO A 123 -10.76 14.89 3.40
CA PRO A 123 -10.95 16.32 3.64
C PRO A 123 -12.08 16.65 4.63
N ALA A 124 -12.83 15.65 5.11
CA ALA A 124 -13.95 15.82 6.05
C ALA A 124 -13.56 15.63 7.53
N SER A 125 -12.27 15.40 7.84
CA SER A 125 -11.73 15.16 9.19
C SER A 125 -11.04 16.38 9.81
#